data_AF-A0A7Z2RAB7-F1
#
_entry.id   AF-A0A7Z2RAB7-F1
#
_cell.length_a   1.000
_cell.length_b   1.000
_cell.length_c   1.000
_cell.angle_alpha   90.00
_cell.angle_beta   90.00
_cell.angle_gamma   90.00
#
_symmetry.space_group_name_H-M   'P 1'
#
loop_
_entity.id
_entity.type
_entity.pdbx_description
1 polymer ?
#
loop_
_entity_poly.entity_id
_entity_poly.type
_entity_poly.pdbx_seq_one_letter_code
_entity_poly.pdbx_strand_id
1 'polypeptide(L)'
;MSALKTLAAALLLGGSAMAMAANDGQTRVNELLSSDPQYRETWEGVVKKEERLPEWVMNLSGTPDQQMNAVTEDGDQYLVGPLCESADKCLNHRLIVAFSFDKKDAYAMLVDVPEGLPADKSPTRHATYRFLGKPDQGMQALLMETLKKDPKWY
;
A
#
# COMPACT_ATOMS: atom_id res chain seq x y z
N MET A 1 61.84 -40.87 -7.80
CA MET A 1 60.86 -40.12 -8.61
C MET A 1 59.46 -40.53 -8.19
N SER A 2 58.57 -39.55 -8.03
CA SER A 2 57.11 -39.61 -7.80
C SER A 2 56.62 -40.12 -6.44
N ALA A 3 55.62 -39.54 -5.78
CA ALA A 3 54.98 -38.22 -5.76
C ALA A 3 53.95 -38.33 -4.62
N LEU A 4 54.07 -37.53 -3.55
CA LEU A 4 53.03 -37.47 -2.53
C LEU A 4 51.79 -36.79 -3.12
N LYS A 5 50.67 -37.51 -3.15
CA LYS A 5 49.37 -36.97 -3.52
C LYS A 5 48.79 -36.23 -2.32
N THR A 6 48.79 -34.91 -2.39
CA THR A 6 48.04 -34.00 -1.51
C THR A 6 46.56 -34.10 -1.84
N LEU A 7 45.73 -34.56 -0.89
CA LEU A 7 44.29 -34.33 -0.92
C LEU A 7 43.98 -33.06 -0.12
N ALA A 8 43.61 -31.99 -0.82
CA ALA A 8 43.03 -30.80 -0.24
C ALA A 8 41.49 -30.97 -0.23
N ALA A 9 40.88 -31.07 0.94
CA ALA A 9 39.43 -31.00 1.11
C ALA A 9 39.04 -29.52 1.27
N ALA A 10 38.46 -28.91 0.25
CA ALA A 10 37.88 -27.58 0.32
C ALA A 10 36.47 -27.67 0.94
N LEU A 11 36.33 -27.16 2.15
CA LEU A 11 35.04 -27.02 2.83
C LEU A 11 34.31 -25.80 2.23
N LEU A 12 33.40 -26.03 1.29
CA LEU A 12 32.51 -24.99 0.79
C LEU A 12 31.38 -24.78 1.81
N LEU A 13 31.55 -23.79 2.68
CA LEU A 13 30.45 -23.20 3.45
C LEU A 13 29.52 -22.49 2.46
N GLY A 14 28.52 -23.21 1.98
CA GLY A 14 27.42 -22.66 1.19
C GLY A 14 26.60 -21.72 2.07
N GLY A 15 26.92 -20.43 2.04
CA GLY A 15 26.07 -19.39 2.57
C GLY A 15 24.82 -19.28 1.71
N SER A 16 23.73 -19.92 2.14
CA SER A 16 22.41 -19.65 1.61
C SER A 16 21.98 -18.27 2.11
N ALA A 17 22.33 -17.24 1.35
CA ALA A 17 21.59 -15.99 1.40
C ALA A 17 20.14 -16.34 1.08
N MET A 18 19.25 -16.22 2.06
CA MET A 18 17.83 -16.27 1.81
C MET A 18 17.51 -15.05 0.94
N ALA A 19 17.45 -15.26 -0.37
CA ALA A 19 16.79 -14.33 -1.25
C ALA A 19 15.32 -14.32 -0.83
N MET A 20 14.91 -13.28 -0.10
CA MET A 20 13.50 -12.93 0.02
C MET A 20 13.05 -12.67 -1.40
N ALA A 21 12.34 -13.61 -2.00
CA ALA A 21 11.69 -13.38 -3.28
C ALA A 21 10.76 -12.18 -3.07
N ALA A 22 11.04 -11.06 -3.76
CA ALA A 22 10.07 -10.00 -3.89
C ALA A 22 8.84 -10.63 -4.54
N ASN A 23 7.75 -10.74 -3.77
CA ASN A 23 6.48 -11.14 -4.33
C ASN A 23 5.99 -9.97 -5.19
N ASP A 24 6.48 -9.91 -6.44
CA ASP A 24 5.91 -9.06 -7.50
C ASP A 24 4.52 -9.57 -7.95
N GLY A 25 3.88 -10.40 -7.12
CA GLY A 25 2.53 -10.90 -7.28
C GLY A 25 1.54 -9.83 -6.87
N GLN A 26 1.07 -9.07 -7.86
CA GLN A 26 -0.27 -8.47 -8.00
C GLN A 26 -1.04 -8.19 -6.68
N THR A 27 -0.40 -7.56 -5.69
CA THR A 27 -0.98 -7.44 -4.35
C THR A 27 -2.08 -6.39 -4.38
N ARG A 28 -3.21 -6.67 -3.73
CA ARG A 28 -4.33 -5.73 -3.59
C ARG A 28 -4.50 -5.32 -2.13
N VAL A 29 -5.03 -4.11 -1.93
CA VAL A 29 -5.16 -3.53 -0.59
C VAL A 29 -6.00 -4.41 0.35
N ASN A 30 -7.09 -5.01 -0.16
CA ASN A 30 -8.00 -5.85 0.62
C ASN A 30 -7.42 -7.22 1.01
N GLU A 31 -6.28 -7.61 0.44
CA GLU A 31 -5.61 -8.87 0.74
C GLU A 31 -4.52 -8.67 1.81
N LEU A 32 -3.98 -7.44 1.95
CA LEU A 32 -2.83 -7.13 2.82
C LEU A 32 -3.01 -7.62 4.25
N LEU A 33 -4.12 -7.25 4.90
CA LEU A 33 -4.33 -7.57 6.32
C LEU A 33 -4.47 -9.07 6.57
N SER A 34 -4.80 -9.86 5.54
CA SER A 34 -4.87 -11.32 5.63
C SER A 34 -3.55 -12.00 5.27
N SER A 35 -2.71 -11.33 4.49
CA SER A 35 -1.44 -11.88 3.98
C SER A 35 -0.36 -12.00 5.06
N ASP A 36 -0.33 -11.09 6.03
CA ASP A 36 0.66 -11.07 7.11
C ASP A 36 0.08 -10.37 8.36
N PRO A 37 0.18 -10.97 9.57
CA PRO A 37 -0.26 -10.33 10.81
C PRO A 37 0.35 -8.94 11.06
N GLN A 38 1.59 -8.69 10.63
CA GLN A 38 2.24 -7.39 10.83
C GLN A 38 1.53 -6.27 10.07
N TYR A 39 0.98 -6.54 8.88
CA TYR A 39 0.17 -5.54 8.16
C TYR A 39 -1.08 -5.17 8.96
N ARG A 40 -1.72 -6.15 9.60
CA ARG A 40 -2.89 -5.92 10.46
C ARG A 40 -2.54 -5.07 11.68
N GLU A 41 -1.49 -5.42 12.40
CA GLU A 41 -1.05 -4.68 13.59
C GLU A 41 -0.69 -3.22 13.27
N THR A 42 0.01 -3.00 12.15
CA THR A 42 0.36 -1.66 11.69
C THR A 42 -0.88 -0.85 11.30
N TRP A 43 -1.82 -1.46 10.57
CA TRP A 43 -3.07 -0.80 10.19
C TRP A 43 -3.96 -0.46 11.40
N GLU A 44 -4.10 -1.40 12.33
CA GLU A 44 -4.79 -1.16 13.61
C GLU A 44 -4.16 0.02 14.37
N GLY A 45 -2.82 0.12 14.33
CA GLY A 45 -2.06 1.24 14.86
C GLY A 45 -2.44 2.61 14.28
N VAL A 46 -2.80 2.65 13.00
CA VAL A 46 -3.30 3.82 12.27
C VAL A 46 -4.74 4.11 12.67
N VAL A 47 -5.66 3.16 12.46
CA VAL A 47 -7.11 3.43 12.54
C VAL A 47 -7.64 3.59 13.96
N LYS A 48 -7.01 2.98 14.98
CA LYS A 48 -7.47 3.09 16.38
C LYS A 48 -7.36 4.50 16.97
N LYS A 49 -6.54 5.36 16.34
CA LYS A 49 -6.34 6.76 16.77
C LYS A 49 -7.29 7.72 16.08
N GLU A 50 -8.12 7.22 15.16
CA GLU A 50 -8.97 8.01 14.28
C GLU A 50 -10.43 7.87 14.70
N GLU A 51 -11.14 9.00 14.77
CA GLU A 51 -12.56 8.98 15.10
C GLU A 51 -13.43 8.81 13.86
N ARG A 52 -14.56 8.10 14.03
CA ARG A 52 -15.65 7.98 13.03
C ARG A 52 -15.17 7.51 11.65
N LEU A 53 -14.26 6.54 11.61
CA LEU A 53 -13.88 5.90 10.35
C LEU A 53 -14.97 4.90 9.90
N PRO A 54 -15.29 4.84 8.60
CA PRO A 54 -16.12 3.78 8.05
C PRO A 54 -15.53 2.40 8.29
N GLU A 55 -16.38 1.38 8.44
CA GLU A 55 -15.94 0.00 8.69
C GLU A 55 -15.04 -0.55 7.58
N TRP A 56 -15.36 -0.24 6.32
CA TRP A 56 -14.56 -0.70 5.17
C TRP A 56 -13.14 -0.11 5.15
N VAL A 57 -12.94 1.07 5.75
CA VAL A 57 -11.62 1.68 5.95
C VAL A 57 -10.91 0.99 7.10
N MET A 58 -11.58 0.78 8.24
CA MET A 58 -10.98 0.13 9.41
C MET A 58 -10.46 -1.28 9.09
N ASN A 59 -11.16 -2.02 8.23
CA ASN A 59 -10.85 -3.41 7.91
C ASN A 59 -10.18 -3.62 6.55
N LEU A 60 -9.92 -2.54 5.78
CA LEU A 60 -9.52 -2.60 4.37
C LEU A 60 -10.40 -3.54 3.53
N SER A 61 -11.68 -3.68 3.86
CA SER A 61 -12.58 -4.70 3.30
C SER A 61 -13.32 -4.26 2.03
N GLY A 62 -12.94 -3.10 1.48
CA GLY A 62 -13.51 -2.55 0.26
C GLY A 62 -13.18 -3.35 -1.01
N THR A 63 -13.60 -2.81 -2.15
CA THR A 63 -13.28 -3.36 -3.48
C THR A 63 -12.00 -2.73 -4.02
N PRO A 64 -10.94 -3.50 -4.35
CA PRO A 64 -9.74 -2.96 -4.97
C PRO A 64 -9.99 -2.62 -6.45
N ASP A 65 -9.77 -1.37 -6.83
CA ASP A 65 -9.87 -0.96 -8.25
C ASP A 65 -8.63 -1.39 -9.05
N GLN A 66 -7.46 -1.34 -8.40
CA GLN A 66 -6.16 -1.60 -9.03
C GLN A 66 -5.26 -2.42 -8.12
N GLN A 67 -4.18 -2.95 -8.69
CA GLN A 67 -3.08 -3.54 -7.94
C GLN A 67 -2.26 -2.44 -7.27
N MET A 68 -1.57 -2.81 -6.19
CA MET A 68 -0.60 -1.94 -5.54
C MET A 68 0.71 -1.92 -6.33
N ASN A 69 1.37 -0.78 -6.33
CA ASN A 69 2.66 -0.57 -6.98
C ASN A 69 3.74 -0.32 -5.93
N ALA A 70 4.94 -0.84 -6.19
CA ALA A 70 6.13 -0.47 -5.43
C ALA A 70 6.58 0.95 -5.83
N VAL A 71 6.74 1.84 -4.85
CA VAL A 71 7.23 3.21 -5.03
C VAL A 71 8.31 3.48 -3.98
N THR A 72 9.32 4.27 -4.35
CA THR A 72 10.33 4.76 -3.41
C THR A 72 10.03 6.21 -3.06
N GLU A 73 9.93 6.51 -1.76
CA GLU A 73 9.75 7.85 -1.20
C GLU A 73 10.84 8.07 -0.15
N ASP A 74 11.64 9.13 -0.29
CA ASP A 74 12.74 9.47 0.63
C ASP A 74 13.73 8.33 0.96
N GLY A 75 13.87 7.37 0.05
CA GLY A 75 14.77 6.21 0.20
C GLY A 75 14.12 4.96 0.79
N ASP A 76 12.88 5.07 1.27
CA ASP A 76 12.08 3.96 1.77
C ASP A 76 11.13 3.43 0.68
N GLN A 77 10.88 2.11 0.70
CA GLN A 77 10.00 1.46 -0.27
C GLN A 77 8.59 1.26 0.30
N TYR A 78 7.59 1.58 -0.51
CA TYR A 78 6.17 1.47 -0.17
C TYR A 78 5.39 0.70 -1.23
N LEU A 79 4.44 -0.13 -0.79
CA LEU A 79 3.34 -0.62 -1.61
C LEU A 79 2.23 0.42 -1.56
N VAL A 80 1.83 0.96 -2.72
CA VAL A 80 0.81 2.01 -2.81
C VAL A 80 -0.31 1.60 -3.76
N GLY A 81 -1.57 1.69 -3.34
CA GLY A 81 -2.70 1.40 -4.22
C GLY A 81 -4.07 1.84 -3.68
N PRO A 82 -5.10 1.81 -4.54
CA PRO A 82 -6.45 2.25 -4.21
C PRO A 82 -7.33 1.13 -3.65
N LEU A 83 -8.32 1.51 -2.85
CA LEU A 83 -9.41 0.69 -2.35
C LEU A 83 -10.70 1.53 -2.36
N CYS A 84 -11.79 1.00 -2.91
CA CYS A 84 -13.09 1.66 -2.91
C CYS A 84 -14.01 1.07 -1.86
N GLU A 85 -15.01 1.80 -1.37
CA GLU A 85 -16.06 1.22 -0.52
C GLU A 85 -16.73 0.01 -1.21
N SER A 86 -17.12 0.20 -2.47
CA SER A 86 -17.68 -0.83 -3.36
C SER A 86 -17.29 -0.51 -4.81
N ALA A 87 -17.48 -1.48 -5.72
CA ALA A 87 -17.12 -1.36 -7.14
C ALA A 87 -17.77 -0.15 -7.85
N ASP A 88 -19.01 0.18 -7.51
CA ASP A 88 -19.78 1.30 -8.06
C ASP A 88 -19.49 2.65 -7.38
N LYS A 89 -18.85 2.63 -6.21
CA LYS A 89 -18.55 3.81 -5.41
C LYS A 89 -17.11 4.29 -5.53
N CYS A 90 -16.31 3.72 -6.43
CA CYS A 90 -14.92 4.11 -6.58
C CYS A 90 -14.74 5.61 -6.80
N LEU A 91 -15.64 6.32 -7.49
CA LEU A 91 -15.52 7.78 -7.65
C LEU A 91 -15.84 8.56 -6.37
N ASN A 92 -16.76 8.04 -5.56
CA ASN A 92 -17.35 8.71 -4.41
C ASN A 92 -16.61 8.43 -3.11
N HIS A 93 -16.28 7.18 -2.86
CA HIS A 93 -15.71 6.71 -1.60
C HIS A 93 -14.52 5.82 -1.90
N ARG A 94 -13.32 6.40 -1.81
CA ARG A 94 -12.06 5.70 -2.08
C ARG A 94 -11.00 6.03 -1.05
N LEU A 95 -10.09 5.10 -0.87
CA LEU A 95 -8.96 5.16 0.02
C LEU A 95 -7.71 4.89 -0.81
N ILE A 96 -6.74 5.79 -0.76
CA ILE A 96 -5.40 5.51 -1.27
C ILE A 96 -4.57 5.07 -0.08
N VAL A 97 -3.93 3.91 -0.16
CA VAL A 97 -3.20 3.28 0.95
C VAL A 97 -1.75 3.11 0.55
N ALA A 98 -0.84 3.44 1.47
CA ALA A 98 0.59 3.18 1.37
C ALA A 98 1.06 2.36 2.58
N PHE A 99 1.76 1.25 2.35
CA PHE A 99 2.43 0.46 3.39
C PHE A 99 3.92 0.39 3.09
N SER A 100 4.74 0.66 4.09
CA SER A 100 6.19 0.40 4.03
C SER A 100 6.46 -1.08 3.76
N PHE A 101 7.53 -1.39 3.02
CA PHE A 101 7.94 -2.77 2.74
C PHE A 101 8.36 -3.51 4.00
N ASP A 102 8.93 -2.81 4.99
CA ASP A 102 9.25 -3.38 6.31
C ASP A 102 8.01 -3.50 7.23
N LYS A 103 6.85 -3.04 6.73
CA LYS A 103 5.52 -3.11 7.33
C LYS A 103 5.39 -2.37 8.65
N LYS A 104 6.31 -1.46 9.00
CA LYS A 104 6.25 -0.71 10.27
C LYS A 104 5.37 0.53 10.18
N ASP A 105 5.29 1.10 8.99
CA ASP A 105 4.54 2.32 8.72
C ASP A 105 3.44 2.08 7.68
N ALA A 106 2.30 2.72 7.91
CA ALA A 106 1.19 2.75 6.99
C ALA A 106 0.53 4.13 7.01
N TYR A 107 0.10 4.58 5.83
CA TYR A 107 -0.56 5.86 5.63
C TYR A 107 -1.71 5.68 4.66
N ALA A 108 -2.70 6.55 4.78
CA ALA A 108 -3.78 6.58 3.80
C ALA A 108 -4.35 7.97 3.59
N MET A 109 -5.04 8.13 2.47
CA MET A 109 -5.87 9.29 2.17
C MET A 109 -7.27 8.78 1.84
N LEU A 110 -8.22 9.03 2.73
CA LEU A 110 -9.64 8.84 2.47
C LEU A 110 -10.15 10.02 1.65
N VAL A 111 -10.82 9.72 0.54
CA VAL A 111 -11.35 10.68 -0.41
C VAL A 111 -12.85 10.46 -0.50
N ASP A 112 -13.62 11.50 -0.16
CA ASP A 112 -15.06 11.48 -0.22
C ASP A 112 -15.56 12.56 -1.20
N VAL A 113 -16.32 12.15 -2.21
CA VAL A 113 -17.05 13.01 -3.15
C VAL A 113 -18.54 12.77 -2.94
N PRO A 114 -19.35 13.84 -2.73
CA PRO A 114 -20.79 13.70 -2.54
C PRO A 114 -21.44 12.82 -3.61
N GLU A 115 -22.21 11.83 -3.17
CA GLU A 115 -23.05 11.04 -4.08
C GLU A 115 -24.10 11.94 -4.75
N GLY A 116 -24.50 11.58 -5.98
CA GLY A 116 -25.48 12.36 -6.75
C GLY A 116 -24.95 13.67 -7.32
N LEU A 117 -23.63 13.88 -7.32
CA LEU A 117 -23.02 15.01 -8.02
C LEU A 117 -23.42 14.98 -9.51
N PRO A 118 -23.95 16.08 -10.08
CA PRO A 118 -24.30 16.12 -11.49
C PRO A 118 -23.09 15.81 -12.41
N ALA A 119 -23.33 15.12 -13.52
CA ALA A 119 -22.26 14.64 -14.40
C ALA A 119 -21.41 15.74 -15.06
N ASP A 120 -21.88 17.00 -15.05
CA ASP A 120 -21.15 18.17 -15.55
C ASP A 120 -20.23 18.81 -14.48
N LYS A 121 -20.23 18.30 -13.25
CA LYS A 121 -19.39 18.79 -12.16
C LYS A 121 -18.16 17.91 -11.98
N SER A 122 -17.04 18.59 -11.79
CA SER A 122 -15.75 17.96 -11.55
C SER A 122 -15.69 17.42 -10.11
N PRO A 123 -15.38 16.13 -9.90
CA PRO A 123 -15.24 15.53 -8.57
C PRO A 123 -14.20 16.26 -7.70
N THR A 124 -13.08 16.70 -8.28
CA THR A 124 -11.98 17.33 -7.53
C THR A 124 -12.38 18.59 -6.78
N ARG A 125 -13.35 19.35 -7.31
CA ARG A 125 -13.87 20.58 -6.67
C ARG A 125 -14.78 20.33 -5.49
N HIS A 126 -15.27 19.11 -5.33
CA HIS A 126 -16.24 18.72 -4.30
C HIS A 126 -15.70 17.64 -3.36
N ALA A 127 -14.48 17.16 -3.60
CA ALA A 127 -13.83 16.15 -2.79
C ALA A 127 -13.37 16.71 -1.44
N THR A 128 -13.55 15.93 -0.39
CA THR A 128 -12.82 16.10 0.88
C THR A 128 -11.70 15.05 0.95
N TYR A 129 -10.63 15.42 1.64
CA TYR A 129 -9.46 14.56 1.82
C TYR A 129 -9.15 14.47 3.31
N ARG A 130 -9.02 13.25 3.82
CA ARG A 130 -8.59 12.98 5.19
C ARG A 130 -7.39 12.04 5.18
N PHE A 131 -6.27 12.54 5.69
CA PHE A 131 -5.06 11.73 5.84
C PHE A 131 -5.10 10.94 7.16
N LEU A 132 -4.70 9.67 7.09
CA LEU A 132 -4.61 8.74 8.20
C LEU A 132 -3.15 8.34 8.41
N GLY A 133 -2.75 8.14 9.67
CA GLY A 133 -1.37 7.77 10.02
C GLY A 133 -0.40 8.95 10.13
N LYS A 134 -0.92 10.18 10.01
CA LYS A 134 -0.15 11.44 10.07
C LYS A 134 1.04 11.47 9.07
N PRO A 135 0.80 11.23 7.78
CA PRO A 135 1.86 11.30 6.77
C PRO A 135 2.47 12.70 6.73
N ASP A 136 3.77 12.77 6.46
CA ASP A 136 4.46 14.01 6.16
C ASP A 136 4.08 14.54 4.76
N GLN A 137 4.73 15.63 4.34
CA GLN A 137 4.39 16.28 3.08
C GLN A 137 4.72 15.42 1.85
N GLY A 138 5.82 14.65 1.89
CA GLY A 138 6.22 13.77 0.78
C GLY A 138 5.20 12.65 0.59
N MET A 139 4.86 11.96 1.68
CA MET A 139 3.86 10.91 1.66
C MET A 139 2.45 11.42 1.30
N GLN A 140 2.05 12.62 1.75
CA GLN A 140 0.80 13.25 1.30
C GLN A 140 0.79 13.51 -0.21
N ALA A 141 1.93 13.97 -0.76
CA ALA A 141 2.08 14.18 -2.19
C ALA A 141 1.98 12.85 -2.96
N LEU A 142 2.67 11.80 -2.50
CA LEU A 142 2.61 10.45 -3.10
C LEU A 142 1.18 9.89 -3.16
N LEU A 143 0.41 10.02 -2.07
CA LEU A 143 -0.99 9.59 -2.02
C LEU A 143 -1.86 10.38 -3.00
N MET A 144 -1.66 11.70 -3.08
CA MET A 144 -2.36 12.58 -4.01
C MET A 144 -2.00 12.30 -5.48
N GLU A 145 -0.73 12.03 -5.77
CA GLU A 145 -0.28 11.67 -7.11
C GLU A 145 -0.84 10.33 -7.55
N THR A 146 -0.93 9.37 -6.63
CA THR A 146 -1.59 8.09 -6.90
C THR A 146 -3.07 8.28 -7.24
N LEU A 147 -3.77 9.14 -6.52
CA LEU A 147 -5.16 9.50 -6.83
C LEU A 147 -5.30 10.12 -8.24
N LYS A 148 -4.42 11.05 -8.59
CA LYS A 148 -4.42 11.75 -9.89
C LYS A 148 -4.13 10.85 -11.11
N LYS A 149 -3.65 9.62 -10.88
CA LYS A 149 -3.48 8.63 -11.96
C LYS A 149 -4.80 8.03 -12.44
N ASP A 150 -5.88 8.16 -11.67
CA ASP A 150 -7.21 7.75 -12.14
C ASP A 150 -7.71 8.74 -13.22
N PRO A 151 -7.96 8.30 -14.46
CA PRO A 151 -8.46 9.17 -15.53
C PRO A 151 -9.85 9.78 -15.24
N LYS A 152 -10.60 9.24 -14.28
CA LYS A 152 -11.89 9.79 -13.83
C LYS A 152 -11.73 10.91 -12.80
N TRP A 153 -10.50 11.24 -12.40
CA TRP A 153 -10.19 12.28 -11.42
C TRP A 153 -9.81 13.60 -12.10
N TYR A 154 -10.77 14.52 -12.26
CA TYR A 154 -10.61 15.79 -12.98
C TYR A 154 -11.29 16.98 -12.29
#